data_AF-A0A1G2YJH2-F1
#
_entry.id   AF-A0A1G2YJH2-F1
#
_cell.length_a   1.000
_cell.length_b   1.000
_cell.length_c   1.000
_cell.angle_alpha   90.00
_cell.angle_beta   90.00
_cell.angle_gamma   90.00
#
_symmetry.space_group_name_H-M   'P 1'
#
loop_
_entity.id
_entity.type
_entity.pdbx_description
1 polymer ?
#
loop_
_entity_poly.entity_id
_entity_poly.type
_entity_poly.pdbx_seq_one_letter_code
_entity_poly.pdbx_strand_id
1 'polypeptide(L)'
;MVTKTNNFERNLGPQPVAVIMGQLNLSGHDLVAASGEQLTHKMVARACKGRRLTAGAQVKVLNALNRASGKSYGLGDLFNY
;
A
#
# COMPACT_ATOMS: atom_id res chain seq x y z
N MET A 1 -8.92 17.03 -31.82
CA MET A 1 -8.21 17.33 -30.55
C MET A 1 -7.76 16.00 -29.97
N VAL A 2 -6.46 15.74 -29.92
CA VAL A 2 -5.89 14.44 -29.49
C VAL A 2 -5.86 14.40 -27.97
N THR A 3 -6.55 13.41 -27.38
CA THR A 3 -6.55 13.13 -25.94
C THR A 3 -5.13 12.72 -25.52
N LYS A 4 -4.43 13.61 -24.80
CA LYS A 4 -3.17 13.26 -24.13
C LYS A 4 -3.47 12.33 -22.97
N THR A 5 -3.54 11.04 -23.26
CA THR A 5 -3.52 10.00 -22.23
C THR A 5 -2.07 9.89 -21.72
N ASN A 6 -1.69 10.76 -20.80
CA ASN A 6 -0.46 10.59 -20.02
C ASN A 6 -0.66 9.43 -19.04
N ASN A 7 -0.70 8.22 -19.59
CA ASN A 7 -0.63 6.98 -18.83
C ASN A 7 0.81 6.88 -18.32
N PHE A 8 1.13 7.63 -17.27
CA PHE A 8 2.35 7.38 -16.50
C PHE A 8 2.21 5.96 -15.97
N GLU A 9 2.94 5.05 -16.60
CA GLU A 9 2.99 3.63 -16.34
C GLU A 9 3.62 3.40 -14.96
N ARG A 10 2.85 3.73 -13.91
CA ARG A 10 3.21 3.53 -12.50
C ARG A 10 2.57 2.23 -12.00
N ASN A 11 2.61 1.17 -12.80
CA ASN A 11 2.30 -0.18 -12.34
C ASN A 11 3.63 -0.92 -12.24
N LEU A 12 4.23 -0.87 -11.06
CA LEU A 12 5.52 -1.52 -10.78
C LEU A 12 5.36 -3.03 -10.53
N GLY A 13 4.29 -3.64 -11.06
CA GLY A 13 3.86 -5.00 -10.72
C GLY A 13 3.32 -5.14 -9.29
N PRO A 14 2.95 -6.36 -8.87
CA PRO A 14 2.51 -6.66 -7.50
C PRO A 14 3.59 -6.23 -6.50
N GLN A 15 3.22 -5.39 -5.54
CA GLN A 15 4.16 -4.95 -4.51
C GLN A 15 4.27 -5.99 -3.39
N PRO A 16 5.41 -6.08 -2.70
CA PRO A 16 5.59 -6.95 -1.54
C PRO A 16 4.48 -6.82 -0.51
N VAL A 17 3.96 -5.61 -0.28
CA VAL A 17 2.83 -5.39 0.65
C VAL A 17 1.60 -6.24 0.32
N ALA A 18 1.30 -6.50 -0.96
CA ALA A 18 0.18 -7.36 -1.34
C ALA A 18 0.43 -8.82 -0.95
N VAL A 19 1.67 -9.28 -1.10
CA VAL A 19 2.08 -10.64 -0.74
C VAL A 19 2.04 -10.81 0.78
N ILE A 20 2.59 -9.85 1.53
CA ILE A 20 2.60 -9.88 3.00
C ILE A 20 1.16 -9.86 3.54
N MET A 21 0.29 -9.00 3.00
CA MET A 21 -1.13 -8.98 3.39
C MET A 21 -1.80 -10.33 3.12
N GLY A 22 -1.55 -10.95 1.96
CA GLY A 22 -2.08 -12.27 1.63
C GLY A 22 -1.58 -13.37 2.58
N GLN A 23 -0.28 -13.37 2.90
CA GLN A 23 0.31 -14.34 3.84
C GLN A 23 -0.25 -14.20 5.26
N LEU A 24 -0.59 -12.98 5.67
CA LEU A 24 -1.16 -12.69 6.98
C LEU A 24 -2.70 -12.79 7.01
N ASN A 25 -3.34 -13.14 5.89
CA ASN A 25 -4.79 -13.08 5.71
C ASN A 25 -5.41 -11.72 6.11
N LEU A 26 -4.66 -10.63 5.89
CA LEU A 26 -5.12 -9.27 6.17
C LEU A 26 -5.81 -8.67 4.95
N SER A 27 -7.02 -8.16 5.17
CA SER A 27 -7.74 -7.38 4.17
C SER A 27 -7.37 -5.90 4.24
N GLY A 28 -7.69 -5.15 3.18
CA GLY A 28 -7.54 -3.69 3.24
C GLY A 28 -8.45 -3.02 4.27
N HIS A 29 -9.52 -3.69 4.71
CA HIS A 29 -10.35 -3.22 5.82
C HIS A 29 -9.61 -3.32 7.14
N ASP A 30 -8.90 -4.43 7.39
CA ASP A 30 -8.15 -4.64 8.64
C ASP A 30 -7.06 -3.59 8.82
N LEU A 31 -6.36 -3.22 7.73
CA LEU A 31 -5.37 -2.14 7.77
C LEU A 31 -6.02 -0.79 8.09
N VAL A 32 -7.18 -0.49 7.50
CA VAL A 32 -7.88 0.77 7.77
C VAL A 32 -8.41 0.81 9.21
N ALA A 33 -8.96 -0.30 9.70
CA ALA A 33 -9.45 -0.43 11.07
C ALA A 33 -8.33 -0.39 12.12
N ALA A 34 -7.16 -0.96 11.81
CA ALA A 34 -5.99 -0.90 12.68
C ALA A 34 -5.26 0.44 12.62
N SER A 35 -5.43 1.22 11.56
CA SER A 35 -4.76 2.51 11.38
C SER A 35 -5.28 3.55 12.38
N GLY A 36 -4.36 4.12 13.16
CA GLY A 36 -4.65 5.32 13.97
C GLY A 36 -4.61 6.63 13.18
N GLU A 37 -4.28 6.56 11.89
CA GLU A 37 -4.14 7.71 10.99
C GLU A 37 -5.23 7.71 9.91
N GLN A 38 -5.38 8.84 9.21
CA GLN A 38 -6.27 8.93 8.04
C GLN A 38 -5.71 8.11 6.87
N LEU A 39 -6.05 6.81 6.87
CA LEU A 39 -5.79 5.82 5.83
C LEU A 39 -7.13 5.42 5.20
N THR A 40 -7.19 5.34 3.87
CA THR A 40 -8.40 4.95 3.14
C THR A 40 -8.21 3.62 2.42
N HIS A 41 -9.30 2.89 2.16
CA HIS A 41 -9.27 1.68 1.33
C HIS A 41 -8.63 1.92 -0.05
N LYS A 42 -8.83 3.10 -0.63
CA LYS A 42 -8.19 3.49 -1.90
C LYS A 42 -6.67 3.65 -1.79
N MET A 43 -6.13 4.04 -0.63
CA MET A 43 -4.68 4.07 -0.41
C MET A 43 -4.10 2.67 -0.34
N VAL A 44 -4.74 1.77 0.42
CA VAL A 44 -4.31 0.37 0.53
C VAL A 44 -4.38 -0.33 -0.83
N ALA A 45 -5.49 -0.19 -1.55
CA ALA A 45 -5.65 -0.78 -2.88
C ALA A 45 -4.60 -0.27 -3.89
N ARG A 46 -4.19 1.01 -3.78
CA ARG A 46 -3.11 1.56 -4.61
C ARG A 46 -1.74 0.98 -4.24
N ALA A 47 -1.48 0.79 -2.94
CA ALA A 47 -0.27 0.15 -2.44
C ALA A 47 -0.13 -1.27 -3.02
N CYS A 48 -1.18 -2.09 -2.88
CA CYS A 48 -1.17 -3.48 -3.35
C CYS A 48 -1.01 -3.62 -4.87
N LYS A 49 -1.65 -2.72 -5.64
CA LYS A 49 -1.58 -2.73 -7.12
C LYS A 49 -0.25 -2.21 -7.68
N GLY A 50 0.66 -1.72 -6.85
CA GLY A 50 1.95 -1.17 -7.31
C GLY A 50 1.88 0.21 -7.93
N ARG A 51 0.89 1.01 -7.51
CA ARG A 51 0.87 2.44 -7.81
C ARG A 51 1.78 3.17 -6.85
N ARG A 52 2.74 3.92 -7.41
CA ARG A 52 3.65 4.77 -6.63
C ARG A 52 2.87 5.69 -5.69
N LEU A 53 3.11 5.52 -4.39
CA LEU A 53 2.54 6.34 -3.33
C LEU A 53 3.51 7.49 -2.98
N THR A 54 2.97 8.54 -2.35
CA THR A 54 3.81 9.55 -1.70
C THR A 54 4.41 8.97 -0.41
N ALA A 55 5.56 9.49 0.03
CA ALA A 55 6.23 9.01 1.24
C ALA A 55 5.29 8.98 2.47
N GLY A 56 4.47 10.03 2.66
CA GLY A 56 3.49 10.04 3.76
C GLY A 56 2.40 8.96 3.63
N ALA A 57 1.98 8.61 2.41
CA ALA A 57 1.03 7.52 2.21
C ALA A 57 1.68 6.14 2.42
N GLN A 58 2.96 5.99 2.07
CA GLN A 58 3.72 4.77 2.35
C GLN A 58 3.86 4.52 3.85
N VAL A 59 4.24 5.56 4.62
CA VAL A 59 4.37 5.48 6.08
C VAL A 59 3.06 5.09 6.74
N LYS A 60 1.93 5.66 6.32
CA LYS A 60 0.60 5.28 6.82
C LYS A 60 0.28 3.80 6.58
N VAL A 61 0.58 3.30 5.39
CA VAL A 61 0.36 1.88 5.06
C VAL A 61 1.28 0.99 5.90
N LEU A 62 2.54 1.39 6.10
CA LEU A 62 3.49 0.68 6.94
C LEU A 62 3.03 0.58 8.39
N ASN A 63 2.69 1.73 8.99
CA ASN A 63 2.21 1.81 10.37
C ASN A 63 0.95 0.96 10.57
N ALA A 64 0.00 1.05 9.64
CA ALA A 64 -1.22 0.26 9.67
C ALA A 64 -0.93 -1.24 9.54
N LEU A 65 -0.03 -1.65 8.64
CA LEU A 65 0.35 -3.05 8.47
C LEU A 65 1.02 -3.58 9.73
N ASN A 66 2.01 -2.88 10.28
CA ASN A 66 2.72 -3.30 11.48
C ASN A 66 1.76 -3.46 12.66
N ARG A 67 0.80 -2.53 12.79
CA ARG A 67 -0.22 -2.58 13.84
C ARG A 67 -1.23 -3.70 13.64
N ALA A 68 -1.68 -3.95 12.41
CA ALA A 68 -2.59 -5.05 12.10
C ALA A 68 -1.91 -6.43 12.24
N SER A 69 -0.64 -6.53 11.88
CA SER A 69 0.10 -7.79 11.89
C SER A 69 0.75 -8.12 13.24
N GLY A 70 0.91 -7.13 14.13
CA GLY A 70 1.72 -7.27 15.35
C GLY A 70 3.21 -7.53 15.07
N LYS A 71 3.68 -7.20 13.87
CA LYS A 71 5.07 -7.43 13.40
C LYS A 71 5.69 -6.09 13.00
N SER A 72 7.01 -6.06 12.92
CA SER A 72 7.76 -4.89 12.49
C SER A 72 8.32 -5.10 11.09
N TYR A 73 7.72 -4.43 10.12
CA TYR A 73 8.26 -4.28 8.77
C TYR A 73 8.86 -2.88 8.58
N GLY A 74 9.71 -2.72 7.56
CA GLY A 74 10.21 -1.45 7.06
C GLY A 74 9.65 -1.11 5.68
N LEU A 75 9.85 0.14 5.21
CA LEU A 75 9.35 0.57 3.89
C LEU A 75 9.90 -0.27 2.73
N GLY A 76 11.15 -0.73 2.82
CA GLY A 76 11.79 -1.60 1.82
C GLY A 76 11.17 -3.00 1.75
N ASP A 77 10.50 -3.45 2.82
CA ASP A 77 9.77 -4.73 2.80
C ASP A 77 8.41 -4.60 2.12
N LEU A 78 7.87 -3.39 1.98
CA LEU A 78 6.53 -3.13 1.44
C LEU A 78 6.57 -2.63 0.00
N PHE A 79 7.62 -1.92 -0.39
CA PHE A 79 7.73 -1.22 -1.67
C PHE A 79 9.11 -1.43 -2.31
N ASN A 80 9.13 -1.79 -3.60
CA ASN A 80 10.36 -2.10 -4.35
C ASN A 80 10.90 -0.91 -5.17
N TYR A 81 10.65 0.33 -4.75
CA TYR A 81 10.97 1.53 -5.55
C TYR A 81 11.34 2.76 -4.70
#